data_AF-A0A4S3B3P9-F1
#
_entry.id   AF-A0A4S3B3P9-F1
#
_cell.length_a   1.000
_cell.length_b   1.000
_cell.length_c   1.000
_cell.angle_alpha   90.00
_cell.angle_beta   90.00
_cell.angle_gamma   90.00
#
_symmetry.space_group_name_H-M   'P 1'
#
loop_
_entity.id
_entity.type
_entity.pdbx_description
1 polymer ?
#
loop_
_entity_poly.entity_id
_entity_poly.type
_entity_poly.pdbx_seq_one_letter_code
_entity_poly.pdbx_strand_id
1 'polypeptide(L)'
;MLFIFFTFIIFIVSIKIAGIAAFLFFLLYFKSIHRLNPKTQLEWEHYFSKWTLKKMFIYLYIGFFIALFMIAIFNGFIFWDQNFAYSIALICAGIFHTVYKYHLNKQHLQQLKDKITHSGDESGLD
;
A
#
# COMPACT_ATOMS: atom_id res chain seq x y z
N MET A 1 -14.95 -26.71 -10.94
CA MET A 1 -15.51 -25.34 -10.90
C MET A 1 -15.43 -24.71 -9.51
N LEU A 2 -15.89 -25.39 -8.44
CA LEU A 2 -15.81 -24.87 -7.05
C LEU A 2 -14.38 -24.50 -6.60
N PHE A 3 -13.39 -25.32 -6.94
CA PHE A 3 -11.98 -25.04 -6.61
C PHE A 3 -11.48 -23.71 -7.20
N ILE A 4 -11.84 -23.41 -8.46
CA ILE A 4 -11.44 -22.17 -9.12
C ILE A 4 -12.09 -20.97 -8.43
N PHE A 5 -13.37 -21.07 -8.08
CA PHE A 5 -14.09 -20.02 -7.35
C PHE A 5 -13.50 -19.79 -5.95
N PHE A 6 -13.16 -20.85 -5.23
CA PHE A 6 -12.53 -20.76 -3.91
C PHE A 6 -11.14 -20.11 -3.98
N THR A 7 -10.31 -20.52 -4.95
CA THR A 7 -9.01 -19.89 -5.21
C THR A 7 -9.16 -18.41 -5.54
N PHE A 8 -10.18 -18.02 -6.30
CA PHE A 8 -10.45 -16.62 -6.60
C PHE A 8 -10.82 -15.81 -5.34
N ILE A 9 -11.64 -16.39 -4.45
CA ILE A 9 -11.96 -15.77 -3.16
C ILE A 9 -10.69 -15.60 -2.32
N ILE A 10 -9.86 -16.64 -2.23
CA ILE A 10 -8.57 -16.57 -1.51
C ILE A 10 -7.72 -15.43 -2.05
N PHE A 11 -7.69 -15.23 -3.37
CA PHE A 11 -6.92 -14.14 -3.97
C PHE A 11 -7.41 -12.77 -3.50
N ILE A 12 -8.72 -12.52 -3.58
CA ILE A 12 -9.31 -11.25 -3.17
C ILE A 12 -9.04 -10.99 -1.68
N VAL A 13 -9.34 -11.98 -0.84
CA VAL A 13 -9.19 -11.86 0.62
C VAL A 13 -7.73 -11.65 1.00
N SER A 14 -6.81 -12.39 0.40
CA SER A 14 -5.38 -12.29 0.68
C SER A 14 -4.81 -10.92 0.32
N ILE A 15 -5.18 -10.37 -0.84
CA ILE A 15 -4.73 -9.03 -1.24
C ILE A 15 -5.28 -7.96 -0.28
N LYS A 16 -6.54 -8.10 0.18
CA LYS A 16 -7.14 -7.18 1.16
C LYS A 16 -6.45 -7.28 2.52
N ILE A 17 -6.21 -8.48 3.02
CA ILE A 17 -5.51 -8.72 4.30
C ILE A 17 -4.08 -8.19 4.22
N ALA A 18 -3.36 -8.42 3.12
CA ALA A 18 -2.02 -7.88 2.91
C ALA A 18 -2.00 -6.34 2.97
N GLY A 19 -3.02 -5.68 2.41
CA GLY A 19 -3.18 -4.23 2.49
C GLY A 19 -3.37 -3.73 3.93
N ILE A 20 -4.23 -4.41 4.70
CA ILE A 20 -4.45 -4.08 6.13
C ILE A 20 -3.18 -4.34 6.93
N ALA A 21 -2.51 -5.47 6.71
CA ALA A 21 -1.27 -5.83 7.38
C ALA A 21 -0.17 -4.80 7.09
N ALA A 22 -0.03 -4.34 5.85
CA ALA A 22 0.92 -3.28 5.48
C ALA A 22 0.66 -1.98 6.25
N PHE A 23 -0.61 -1.59 6.39
CA PHE A 23 -1.00 -0.42 7.17
C PHE A 23 -0.70 -0.60 8.66
N LEU A 24 -0.96 -1.78 9.22
CA LEU A 24 -0.59 -2.11 10.59
C LEU A 24 0.91 -2.07 10.82
N PHE A 25 1.71 -2.62 9.89
CA PHE A 25 3.18 -2.52 9.94
C PHE A 25 3.64 -1.07 9.91
N PHE A 26 3.03 -0.24 9.07
CA PHE A 26 3.34 1.18 9.00
C PHE A 26 3.00 1.92 10.31
N LEU A 27 1.83 1.65 10.91
CA LEU A 27 1.44 2.22 12.20
C LEU A 27 2.35 1.74 13.34
N LEU A 28 2.70 0.46 13.37
CA LEU A 28 3.61 -0.10 14.37
C LEU A 28 5.01 0.48 14.24
N TYR A 29 5.51 0.66 13.02
CA TYR A 29 6.76 1.36 12.76
C TYR A 29 6.74 2.78 13.31
N PHE A 30 5.66 3.53 13.03
CA PHE A 30 5.51 4.89 13.52
C PHE A 30 5.40 4.95 15.05
N LYS A 31 4.60 4.06 15.65
CA LYS A 31 4.46 3.92 17.10
C LYS A 31 5.79 3.56 17.78
N SER A 32 6.59 2.71 17.13
CA SER A 32 7.91 2.32 17.62
C SER A 32 8.89 3.50 17.60
N ILE A 33 8.94 4.25 16.48
CA ILE A 33 9.76 5.47 16.40
C ILE A 33 9.34 6.49 17.46
N HIS A 34 8.04 6.70 17.64
CA HIS A 34 7.56 7.65 18.63
C HIS A 34 7.95 7.24 20.06
N ARG A 35 7.92 5.94 20.37
CA ARG A 35 8.30 5.43 21.68
C ARG A 35 9.81 5.54 21.93
N LEU A 36 10.63 5.30 20.90
CA LEU A 36 12.10 5.31 21.03
C LEU A 36 12.69 6.72 20.96
N ASN A 37 12.02 7.65 20.28
CA ASN A 37 12.40 9.06 20.19
C ASN A 37 11.18 9.93 20.48
N PRO A 38 10.92 10.28 21.76
CA PRO A 38 9.91 11.28 22.09
C PRO A 38 10.40 12.64 21.58
N LYS A 39 10.08 12.93 20.32
CA LYS A 39 10.38 14.20 19.67
C LYS A 39 9.32 15.24 20.00
N THR A 40 9.74 16.48 20.22
CA THR A 40 8.86 17.64 20.34
C THR A 40 8.10 17.84 19.02
N GLN A 41 6.91 18.44 19.06
CA GLN A 41 6.05 18.64 17.89
C GLN A 41 6.77 19.32 16.71
N LEU A 42 7.68 20.27 17.02
CA LEU A 42 8.49 20.99 16.04
C LEU A 42 9.53 20.09 15.33
N GLU A 43 10.07 19.09 16.03
CA GLU A 43 11.00 18.13 15.43
C GLU A 43 10.27 17.10 14.56
N TRP A 44 9.02 16.76 14.92
CA TRP A 44 8.16 15.95 14.07
C TRP A 44 7.79 16.68 12.80
N GLU A 45 7.43 17.97 12.87
CA GLU A 45 7.20 18.79 11.67
C GLU A 45 8.44 18.85 10.78
N HIS A 46 9.63 18.97 11.35
CA HIS A 46 10.86 18.92 10.56
C HIS A 46 11.14 17.51 9.98
N TYR A 47 10.83 16.44 10.71
CA TYR A 47 10.97 15.07 10.23
C TYR A 47 10.01 14.78 9.07
N PHE A 48 8.75 15.20 9.21
CA PHE A 48 7.71 15.07 8.19
C PHE A 48 7.95 15.98 7.00
N SER A 49 8.49 17.19 7.18
CA SER A 49 8.84 18.08 6.07
C SER A 49 9.94 17.49 5.17
N LYS A 50 10.85 16.68 5.74
CA LYS A 50 11.83 15.87 4.98
C LYS A 50 11.25 14.58 4.42
N TRP A 51 10.12 14.11 4.94
CA TRP A 51 9.43 12.91 4.49
C TRP A 51 8.52 13.24 3.31
N THR A 52 9.08 13.16 2.10
CA THR A 52 8.27 13.28 0.88
C THR A 52 7.23 12.17 0.84
N LEU A 53 6.00 12.51 0.46
CA LEU A 53 4.87 11.59 0.24
C LEU A 53 5.26 10.31 -0.55
N LYS A 54 6.21 10.44 -1.49
CA LYS A 54 6.82 9.32 -2.24
C LYS A 54 7.47 8.26 -1.34
N LYS A 55 8.24 8.68 -0.31
CA LYS A 55 8.92 7.76 0.61
C LYS A 55 7.91 6.98 1.46
N MET A 56 6.86 7.64 1.94
CA MET A 56 5.76 6.97 2.67
C MET A 56 5.13 5.85 1.85
N PHE A 57 4.81 6.12 0.58
CA PHE A 57 4.26 5.12 -0.31
C PHE A 57 5.23 3.95 -0.54
N ILE A 58 6.52 4.21 -0.71
CA ILE A 58 7.54 3.15 -0.86
C ILE A 58 7.55 2.22 0.36
N TYR A 59 7.58 2.76 1.59
CA TYR A 59 7.55 1.92 2.80
C TYR A 59 6.25 1.12 2.91
N LEU A 60 5.12 1.71 2.55
CA LEU A 60 3.83 1.02 2.53
C LEU A 60 3.82 -0.13 1.50
N TYR A 61 4.39 0.09 0.30
CA TYR A 61 4.49 -0.95 -0.72
C TYR A 61 5.44 -2.07 -0.32
N ILE A 62 6.58 -1.75 0.29
CA ILE A 62 7.51 -2.76 0.82
C ILE A 62 6.80 -3.62 1.88
N GLY A 63 6.11 -2.98 2.83
CA GLY A 63 5.32 -3.69 3.84
C GLY A 63 4.23 -4.57 3.24
N PHE A 64 3.55 -4.08 2.20
CA PHE A 64 2.56 -4.85 1.44
C PHE A 64 3.17 -6.07 0.77
N PHE A 65 4.32 -5.94 0.11
CA PHE A 65 4.98 -7.07 -0.54
C PHE A 65 5.45 -8.13 0.45
N ILE A 66 6.00 -7.73 1.59
CA ILE A 66 6.41 -8.67 2.64
C ILE A 66 5.19 -9.42 3.19
N ALA A 67 4.10 -8.70 3.51
CA ALA A 67 2.87 -9.33 3.99
C ALA A 67 2.24 -10.26 2.96
N LEU A 68 2.17 -9.83 1.69
CA LEU A 68 1.65 -10.63 0.59
C LEU A 68 2.47 -11.90 0.38
N PHE A 69 3.80 -11.81 0.48
CA PHE A 69 4.68 -12.97 0.35
C PHE A 69 4.45 -14.00 1.46
N MET A 70 4.36 -13.56 2.72
CA MET A 70 4.01 -14.43 3.84
C MET A 70 2.64 -15.10 3.65
N ILE A 71 1.64 -14.34 3.20
CA ILE A 71 0.29 -14.86 2.93
C ILE A 71 0.29 -15.84 1.75
N ALA A 72 1.08 -15.57 0.70
CA ALA A 72 1.20 -16.46 -0.46
C ALA A 72 1.85 -17.79 -0.11
N ILE A 73 2.86 -17.79 0.75
CA ILE A 73 3.47 -19.01 1.30
C ILE A 73 2.44 -19.75 2.15
N PHE A 74 1.81 -19.06 3.10
CA PHE A 74 0.81 -19.65 3.99
C PHE A 74 -0.33 -20.33 3.21
N ASN A 75 -0.88 -19.65 2.21
CA ASN A 75 -1.93 -20.21 1.35
C ASN A 75 -1.42 -21.36 0.47
N GLY A 76 -0.17 -21.29 0.00
CA GLY A 76 0.47 -22.36 -0.74
C GLY A 76 0.51 -23.67 0.03
N PHE A 77 0.86 -23.60 1.32
CA PHE A 77 0.89 -24.77 2.19
C PHE A 77 -0.49 -25.25 2.65
N ILE A 78 -1.43 -24.34 2.94
CA ILE A 78 -2.72 -24.69 3.56
C ILE A 78 -3.81 -25.03 2.54
N PHE A 79 -3.90 -24.31 1.43
CA PHE A 79 -5.05 -24.41 0.51
C PHE A 79 -4.70 -24.99 -0.86
N TRP A 80 -3.42 -24.98 -1.24
CA TRP A 80 -2.98 -25.38 -2.58
C TRP A 80 -2.04 -26.57 -2.60
N ASP A 81 -1.94 -27.34 -1.51
CA ASP A 81 -1.15 -28.56 -1.42
C ASP A 81 0.29 -28.40 -1.94
N GLN A 82 0.94 -27.30 -1.56
CA GLN A 82 2.31 -26.92 -1.99
C GLN A 82 2.45 -26.62 -3.49
N ASN A 83 1.34 -26.42 -4.20
CA ASN A 83 1.38 -25.96 -5.57
C ASN A 83 1.72 -24.45 -5.63
N PHE A 84 3.02 -24.19 -5.79
CA PHE A 84 3.57 -22.83 -5.85
C PHE A 84 3.08 -22.01 -7.05
N ALA A 85 2.49 -22.62 -8.08
CA ALA A 85 1.96 -21.88 -9.23
C ALA A 85 0.87 -20.88 -8.80
N TYR A 86 0.00 -21.28 -7.88
CA TYR A 86 -1.06 -20.41 -7.35
C TYR A 86 -0.51 -19.33 -6.42
N SER A 87 0.53 -19.64 -5.63
CA SER A 87 1.25 -18.66 -4.81
C SER A 87 1.96 -17.59 -5.66
N ILE A 88 2.61 -17.99 -6.74
CA ILE A 88 3.22 -17.06 -7.69
C ILE A 88 2.15 -16.21 -8.38
N ALA A 89 1.05 -16.83 -8.81
CA ALA A 89 -0.07 -16.11 -9.41
C ALA A 89 -0.68 -15.08 -8.44
N LEU A 90 -0.77 -15.40 -7.14
CA LEU A 90 -1.23 -14.47 -6.11
C LEU A 90 -0.30 -13.27 -5.97
N ILE A 91 1.02 -13.50 -5.98
CA ILE A 91 2.02 -12.43 -5.94
C ILE A 91 1.88 -11.53 -7.17
N CYS A 92 1.79 -12.11 -8.38
CA CYS A 92 1.57 -11.38 -9.61
C CYS A 92 0.28 -10.54 -9.57
N ALA A 93 -0.82 -11.11 -9.06
CA ALA A 93 -2.09 -10.40 -8.88
C ALA A 93 -1.96 -9.22 -7.90
N GLY A 94 -1.22 -9.41 -6.81
CA GLY A 94 -0.94 -8.32 -5.86
C GLY A 94 -0.05 -7.22 -6.43
N ILE A 95 0.98 -7.57 -7.22
CA ILE A 95 1.79 -6.60 -7.97
C ILE A 95 0.89 -5.79 -8.91
N PHE A 96 0.10 -6.48 -9.73
CA PHE A 96 -0.80 -5.83 -10.70
C PHE A 96 -1.78 -4.89 -10.02
N HIS A 97 -2.46 -5.34 -8.96
CA HIS A 97 -3.38 -4.52 -8.17
C HIS A 97 -2.69 -3.26 -7.63
N THR A 98 -1.45 -3.40 -7.16
CA THR A 98 -0.66 -2.30 -6.59
C THR A 98 -0.25 -1.28 -7.66
N VAL A 99 0.27 -1.75 -8.80
CA VAL A 99 0.69 -0.90 -9.93
C VAL A 99 -0.51 -0.18 -10.55
N TYR A 100 -1.63 -0.87 -10.70
CA TYR A 100 -2.88 -0.29 -11.20
C TYR A 100 -3.37 0.83 -10.28
N LYS A 101 -3.43 0.56 -8.97
CA LYS A 101 -3.82 1.56 -7.98
C LYS A 101 -2.86 2.75 -7.92
N TYR A 102 -1.56 2.51 -8.10
CA TYR A 102 -0.57 3.58 -8.18
C TYR A 102 -0.80 4.50 -9.39
N HIS A 103 -1.07 3.93 -10.57
CA HIS A 103 -1.39 4.71 -11.76
C HIS A 103 -2.65 5.56 -11.57
N LEU A 104 -3.72 4.97 -11.04
CA LEU A 104 -4.96 5.67 -10.70
C LEU A 104 -4.74 6.83 -9.73
N ASN A 105 -4.01 6.58 -8.64
CA ASN A 105 -3.72 7.62 -7.66
C ASN A 105 -2.87 8.75 -8.24
N LYS A 106 -1.92 8.44 -9.13
CA LYS A 106 -1.10 9.46 -9.81
C LYS A 106 -1.95 10.37 -10.69
N GLN A 107 -2.88 9.80 -11.46
CA GLN A 107 -3.81 10.57 -12.29
C GLN A 107 -4.72 11.47 -11.45
N HIS A 108 -5.25 10.95 -10.35
CA HIS A 108 -6.11 11.71 -9.45
C HIS A 108 -5.35 12.88 -8.78
N LEU A 109 -4.10 12.66 -8.37
CA LEU A 109 -3.24 13.71 -7.81
C LEU A 109 -2.87 14.78 -8.85
N GLN A 110 -2.67 14.41 -10.11
CA GLN A 110 -2.45 15.35 -11.21
C GLN A 110 -3.70 16.21 -11.46
N GLN A 111 -4.88 15.59 -11.53
CA GLN A 111 -6.14 16.30 -11.68
C GLN A 111 -6.42 17.28 -10.53
N LEU A 112 -6.13 16.90 -9.29
CA LEU A 112 -6.25 17.79 -8.13
C LEU A 112 -5.28 18.98 -8.23
N LYS A 113 -4.04 18.73 -8.64
CA LYS A 113 -3.06 19.80 -8.84
C LYS A 113 -3.49 20.78 -9.92
N ASP A 114 -3.98 20.29 -11.06
CA ASP A 114 -4.43 21.12 -12.17
C ASP A 114 -5.66 21.96 -11.79
N LYS A 115 -6.59 21.37 -11.02
CA LYS A 115 -7.77 22.09 -10.50
C LYS A 115 -7.42 23.22 -9.54
N ILE A 116 -6.45 23.00 -8.64
CA ILE A 116 -5.98 24.04 -7.70
C ILE A 116 -5.20 25.14 -8.43
N THR A 117 -4.46 24.78 -9.48
CA THR A 117 -3.68 25.75 -10.27
C THR A 117 -4.60 26.64 -11.11
N HIS A 118 -5.67 26.08 -11.68
CA HIS A 118 -6.69 26.86 -12.39
C HIS A 118 -7.62 27.68 -11.48
N SER A 119 -7.96 27.22 -10.27
CA SER A 119 -8.78 28.02 -9.34
C SER A 119 -8.00 29.14 -8.64
N GLY A 120 -6.65 29.07 -8.63
CA GLY A 120 -5.80 30.15 -8.13
C GLY A 120 -5.71 31.32 -9.11
N ASP A 121 -5.74 31.03 -10.42
CA ASP A 121 -5.62 32.02 -11.49
C ASP A 121 -6.90 32.88 -11.64
N GLU A 122 -8.07 32.34 -11.30
CA GLU A 122 -9.34 33.09 -11.29
C GLU A 122 -9.50 34.03 -10.08
N SER A 123 -8.63 33.93 -9.06
CA SER A 123 -8.69 34.78 -7.85
C SER A 123 -7.70 35.94 -7.83
N GLY A 124 -6.93 36.14 -8.92
CA GLY A 124 -5.91 37.18 -9.06
C GLY A 124 -6.29 38.34 -9.98
N LEU A 125 -7.55 38.43 -10.39
CA LEU A 125 -8.12 39.53 -11.20
C LEU A 125 -9.25 40.19 -10.41
N ASP A 126 -8.91 40.89 -9.32
CA ASP A 126 -9.70 41.96 -8.72
C ASP A 126 -8.75 43.01 -8.11
#